data_AF-A0A0G0FLD4-F1
#
_entry.id   AF-A0A0G0FLD4-F1
#
_cell.length_a   1.000
_cell.length_b   1.000
_cell.length_c   1.000
_cell.angle_alpha   90.00
_cell.angle_beta   90.00
_cell.angle_gamma   90.00
#
_symmetry.space_group_name_H-M   'P 1'
#
loop_
_entity.id
_entity.type
_entity.pdbx_description
1 polymer ?
#
loop_
_entity_poly.entity_id
_entity_poly.type
_entity_poly.pdbx_seq_one_letter_code
_entity_poly.pdbx_strand_id
1 'polypeptide(L)'
;MTFLNKIIGYVLLIAGLALIVFMVSQSYSIFTGKALPPVIFKVSSFQSALEKSTEPLDLQGQMQNVVNQQIGQVLPPEILPKIFNLVAWSFFAFILIFAGGTIASIGVKLIKIV
;
A
#
# COMPACT_ATOMS: atom_id res chain seq x y z
N MET A 1 27.00 -32.12 -5.16
CA MET A 1 26.34 -30.84 -5.53
C MET A 1 25.96 -30.05 -4.28
N THR A 2 26.88 -29.95 -3.31
CA THR A 2 26.61 -29.45 -1.93
C THR A 2 27.01 -27.98 -1.76
N PHE A 3 28.13 -27.55 -2.33
CA PHE A 3 28.59 -26.16 -2.18
C PHE A 3 27.67 -25.12 -2.84
N LEU A 4 27.14 -25.42 -4.04
CA LEU A 4 26.28 -24.51 -4.79
C LEU A 4 24.96 -24.23 -4.05
N ASN A 5 24.32 -25.26 -3.50
CA ASN A 5 23.07 -25.13 -2.74
C ASN A 5 23.24 -24.25 -1.48
N LYS A 6 24.40 -24.35 -0.84
CA LYS A 6 24.74 -23.52 0.33
C LYS A 6 24.92 -22.05 -0.06
N ILE A 7 25.58 -21.78 -1.20
CA ILE A 7 25.71 -20.42 -1.76
C ILE A 7 24.33 -19.85 -2.10
N ILE A 8 23.48 -20.60 -2.82
CA ILE A 8 22.11 -20.18 -3.13
C ILE A 8 21.32 -19.89 -1.84
N GLY A 9 21.46 -20.73 -0.82
CA GLY A 9 20.78 -20.55 0.46
C GLY A 9 21.14 -19.23 1.15
N TYR A 10 22.43 -18.88 1.18
CA TYR A 10 22.89 -17.58 1.72
C TYR A 10 22.40 -16.40 0.86
N VAL A 11 22.41 -16.53 -0.46
CA VAL A 11 21.89 -15.49 -1.37
C VAL A 11 20.41 -15.24 -1.12
N LEU A 12 19.59 -16.30 -0.99
CA LEU A 12 18.16 -16.16 -0.68
C LEU A 12 17.94 -15.54 0.70
N LEU A 13 18.72 -15.95 1.70
CA LEU A 13 18.64 -15.39 3.05
C LEU A 13 18.90 -13.88 3.04
N ILE A 14 20.00 -13.46 2.43
CA ILE A 14 20.39 -12.04 2.33
C ILE A 14 19.37 -11.26 1.52
N ALA A 15 18.90 -11.81 0.39
CA ALA A 15 17.91 -11.15 -0.46
C ALA A 15 16.58 -10.92 0.29
N GLY A 16 16.08 -11.94 1.02
CA GLY A 16 14.87 -11.82 1.82
C GLY A 16 14.99 -10.78 2.94
N LEU A 17 16.12 -10.77 3.65
CA LEU A 17 16.43 -9.78 4.69
C LEU A 17 16.54 -8.36 4.13
N ALA A 18 17.25 -8.19 3.01
CA ALA A 18 17.39 -6.91 2.33
C ALA A 18 16.03 -6.35 1.90
N LEU A 19 15.15 -7.21 1.38
CA LEU A 19 13.78 -6.84 1.00
C LEU A 19 12.97 -6.35 2.21
N ILE A 20 13.04 -7.05 3.34
CA ILE A 20 12.36 -6.63 4.59
C ILE A 20 12.89 -5.28 5.06
N VAL A 21 14.22 -5.12 5.16
CA VAL A 21 14.84 -3.87 5.62
C VAL A 21 14.49 -2.70 4.69
N PHE A 22 14.54 -2.93 3.39
CA PHE A 22 14.14 -1.95 2.38
C PHE A 22 12.67 -1.52 2.57
N MET A 23 11.76 -2.48 2.74
CA MET A 23 10.33 -2.17 2.88
C MET A 23 10.01 -1.43 4.19
N VAL A 24 10.70 -1.77 5.28
CA VAL A 24 10.59 -1.06 6.57
C VAL A 24 11.13 0.37 6.44
N SER A 25 12.25 0.57 5.75
CA SER A 25 12.83 1.90 5.51
C SER A 25 11.89 2.79 4.69
N GLN A 26 11.30 2.24 3.63
CA GLN A 26 10.29 2.95 2.82
C GLN A 26 9.05 3.29 3.65
N SER A 27 8.56 2.33 4.44
CA SER A 27 7.40 2.56 5.31
C SER A 27 7.69 3.65 6.35
N TYR A 28 8.87 3.65 6.97
CA TYR A 28 9.28 4.70 7.90
C TYR A 28 9.29 6.09 7.24
N SER A 29 9.77 6.20 6.00
CA SER A 29 9.77 7.47 5.25
C SER A 29 8.36 7.96 4.93
N ILE A 30 7.42 7.05 4.66
CA ILE A 30 6.01 7.39 4.41
C ILE A 30 5.29 7.78 5.70
N PHE A 31 5.51 7.06 6.80
CA PHE A 31 4.91 7.38 8.10
C PHE A 31 5.44 8.71 8.67
N THR A 32 6.70 9.06 8.42
CA THR A 32 7.28 10.35 8.84
C THR A 32 6.96 11.51 7.89
N GLY A 33 6.16 11.27 6.84
CA GLY A 33 5.76 12.30 5.87
C GLY A 33 6.88 12.78 4.96
N LYS A 34 8.04 12.12 4.94
CA LYS A 34 9.16 12.41 4.04
C LYS A 34 8.89 11.96 2.60
N ALA A 35 8.02 10.95 2.44
CA ALA A 35 7.55 10.46 1.15
C ALA A 35 6.01 10.33 1.17
N LEU A 36 5.35 10.64 0.06
CA LEU A 36 3.91 10.45 -0.07
C LEU A 36 3.62 8.97 -0.38
N PRO A 37 2.61 8.36 0.26
CA PRO A 37 2.17 7.02 -0.13
C PRO A 37 1.66 7.05 -1.58
N PRO A 38 1.75 5.93 -2.32
CA PRO A 38 1.14 5.82 -3.64
C PRO A 38 -0.32 6.24 -3.60
N VAL A 39 -0.70 7.17 -4.47
CA VAL A 39 -2.05 7.75 -4.50
C VAL A 39 -2.96 6.85 -5.32
N ILE A 40 -3.62 5.90 -4.67
CA ILE A 40 -4.61 4.99 -5.26
C ILE A 40 -6.00 5.62 -5.24
N PHE A 41 -6.34 6.32 -4.16
CA PHE A 41 -7.59 7.04 -3.98
C PHE A 41 -7.33 8.55 -4.12
N LYS A 42 -8.04 9.19 -5.07
CA LYS A 42 -8.02 10.64 -5.30
C LYS A 42 -9.40 11.21 -5.03
N VAL A 43 -9.47 12.41 -4.44
CA VAL A 43 -10.70 13.21 -4.52
C VAL A 43 -10.76 13.77 -5.93
N SER A 44 -11.74 13.35 -6.72
CA SER A 44 -12.05 14.08 -7.95
C SER A 44 -12.72 15.39 -7.50
N SER A 45 -11.99 16.50 -7.54
CA SER A 45 -12.64 17.81 -7.49
C SER A 45 -13.51 17.90 -8.73
N PHE A 46 -14.82 17.75 -8.55
CA PHE A 46 -15.81 17.82 -9.62
C PHE A 46 -15.91 19.27 -10.13
N GLN A 47 -14.89 19.72 -10.85
CA GLN A 47 -14.87 20.97 -11.59
C GLN A 47 -14.82 20.64 -13.08
N SER A 48 -15.91 20.06 -13.60
CA SER A 48 -16.31 19.98 -15.02
C SER A 48 -17.10 18.69 -15.29
N ALA A 49 -18.36 18.67 -14.88
CA ALA A 49 -19.40 18.03 -15.69
C ALA A 49 -20.70 18.80 -15.48
N LEU A 50 -20.65 20.10 -15.79
CA LEU A 50 -21.81 20.90 -16.10
C LEU A 50 -22.03 20.86 -17.62
N GLU A 51 -22.01 19.66 -18.21
CA GLU A 51 -22.58 19.44 -19.54
C GLU A 51 -23.27 18.07 -19.57
N LYS A 52 -24.61 18.16 -19.46
CA LYS A 52 -25.58 17.39 -20.24
C LYS A 52 -25.63 15.87 -20.01
N SER A 53 -26.59 15.42 -19.20
CA SER A 53 -27.84 14.80 -19.71
C SER A 53 -28.71 14.28 -18.58
N THR A 54 -29.99 14.62 -18.67
CA THR A 54 -31.21 13.93 -18.22
C THR A 54 -31.06 12.80 -17.19
N GLU A 55 -31.74 12.98 -16.05
CA GLU A 55 -31.93 11.99 -14.96
C GLU A 55 -32.15 10.55 -15.45
N PRO A 56 -31.69 9.57 -14.65
CA PRO A 56 -32.60 9.01 -13.65
C PRO A 56 -32.00 9.09 -12.25
N LEU A 57 -32.69 9.78 -11.35
CA LEU A 57 -32.53 9.73 -9.89
C LEU A 57 -31.07 9.61 -9.43
N ASP A 58 -30.38 10.75 -9.34
CA ASP A 58 -29.01 10.88 -8.85
C ASP A 58 -28.91 10.64 -7.33
N LEU A 59 -29.31 9.44 -6.90
CA LEU A 59 -29.15 8.97 -5.52
C LEU A 59 -27.68 8.95 -5.10
N GLN A 60 -26.79 8.77 -6.07
CA GLN A 60 -25.36 8.72 -5.84
C GLN A 60 -24.82 10.13 -5.52
N GLY A 61 -25.19 11.15 -6.30
CA GLY A 61 -24.85 12.55 -6.02
C GLY A 61 -25.54 13.09 -4.78
N GLN A 62 -26.81 12.73 -4.52
CA GLN A 62 -27.50 13.12 -3.29
C GLN A 62 -26.82 12.54 -2.05
N MET A 63 -26.50 11.24 -2.05
CA MET A 63 -25.84 10.57 -0.93
C MET A 63 -24.41 11.06 -0.73
N GLN A 64 -23.68 11.35 -1.82
CA GLN A 64 -22.38 12.01 -1.78
C GLN A 64 -22.47 13.40 -1.14
N ASN A 65 -23.51 14.17 -1.44
CA ASN A 65 -23.74 15.50 -0.86
C ASN A 65 -24.09 15.44 0.63
N VAL A 66 -24.94 14.49 1.06
CA VAL A 66 -25.26 14.31 2.49
C VAL A 66 -24.01 13.89 3.27
N VAL A 67 -23.21 12.98 2.69
CA VAL A 67 -21.92 12.55 3.28
C VAL A 67 -20.93 13.70 3.33
N ASN A 68 -20.76 14.48 2.27
CA ASN A 68 -19.84 15.62 2.26
C ASN A 68 -20.29 16.76 3.19
N GLN A 69 -21.59 17.00 3.35
CA GLN A 69 -22.09 18.04 4.27
C GLN A 69 -21.95 17.62 5.74
N GLN A 70 -22.19 16.34 6.06
CA GLN A 70 -22.12 15.87 7.45
C GLN A 70 -20.70 15.46 7.85
N ILE A 71 -20.00 14.69 7.01
CA ILE A 71 -18.63 14.26 7.26
C ILE A 71 -17.65 15.38 6.97
N GLY A 72 -17.84 16.19 5.93
CA GLY A 72 -16.96 17.32 5.61
C GLY A 72 -16.93 18.42 6.67
N GLN A 73 -17.97 18.52 7.51
CA GLN A 73 -17.97 19.41 8.67
C GLN A 73 -17.07 18.93 9.82
N VAL A 74 -16.77 17.63 9.88
CA VAL A 74 -15.98 17.00 10.96
C VAL A 74 -14.59 16.58 10.48
N LEU A 75 -14.47 16.15 9.22
CA LEU A 75 -13.27 15.65 8.58
C LEU A 75 -13.12 16.27 7.19
N PRO A 76 -12.06 17.07 6.94
CA PRO A 76 -11.78 17.58 5.60
C PRO A 76 -11.79 16.45 4.55
N PRO A 77 -12.42 16.66 3.38
CA PRO A 77 -12.62 15.63 2.36
C PRO A 77 -11.30 15.05 1.81
N GLU A 78 -10.19 15.73 2.04
CA GLU A 78 -8.83 15.33 1.66
C GLU A 78 -8.21 14.28 2.60
N ILE A 79 -8.73 14.13 3.82
CA ILE A 79 -8.18 13.21 4.83
C ILE A 79 -8.57 11.76 4.51
N LEU A 80 -9.80 11.52 4.06
CA LEU A 80 -10.31 10.17 3.81
C LEU A 80 -9.46 9.41 2.78
N PRO A 81 -9.19 9.95 1.56
CA PRO A 81 -8.35 9.27 0.59
C PRO A 81 -6.91 9.09 1.09
N LYS A 82 -6.39 10.03 1.89
CA LYS A 82 -5.04 9.93 2.46
C LYS A 82 -4.93 8.76 3.43
N ILE A 83 -5.93 8.55 4.30
CA ILE A 83 -6.00 7.39 5.19
C ILE A 83 -6.08 6.10 4.37
N PHE A 84 -6.97 6.05 3.37
CA PHE A 84 -7.14 4.88 2.52
C PHE A 84 -5.85 4.52 1.75
N ASN A 85 -5.12 5.52 1.23
CA ASN A 85 -3.82 5.32 0.59
C ASN A 85 -2.78 4.77 1.58
N LEU A 86 -2.78 5.25 2.82
CA LEU A 86 -1.88 4.76 3.87
C LEU A 86 -2.18 3.30 4.26
N VAL A 87 -3.47 2.95 4.34
CA VAL A 87 -3.93 1.59 4.60
C VAL A 87 -3.52 0.67 3.45
N ALA A 88 -3.76 1.08 2.21
CA ALA A 88 -3.34 0.32 1.02
C ALA A 88 -1.82 0.09 1.00
N TRP A 89 -1.03 1.13 1.32
CA TRP A 89 0.41 1.00 1.49
C TRP A 89 0.79 0.00 2.59
N SER A 90 0.08 0.04 3.73
CA SER A 90 0.36 -0.86 4.86
C SER A 90 0.10 -2.33 4.49
N PHE A 91 -0.97 -2.62 3.76
CA PHE A 91 -1.21 -3.97 3.23
C PHE A 91 -0.12 -4.40 2.25
N PHE A 92 0.30 -3.52 1.36
CA PHE A 92 1.39 -3.80 0.43
C PHE A 92 2.72 -4.08 1.16
N ALA A 93 3.05 -3.27 2.17
CA ALA A 93 4.20 -3.47 3.04
C ALA A 93 4.15 -4.82 3.77
N PHE A 94 2.99 -5.16 4.33
CA PHE A 94 2.79 -6.44 4.99
C PHE A 94 3.06 -7.63 4.05
N ILE A 95 2.50 -7.59 2.83
CA ILE A 95 2.71 -8.64 1.82
C ILE A 95 4.19 -8.77 1.46
N LEU A 96 4.88 -7.65 1.24
CA LEU A 96 6.31 -7.66 0.90
C LEU A 96 7.18 -8.21 2.04
N ILE A 97 6.90 -7.81 3.28
CA ILE A 97 7.61 -8.33 4.45
C ILE A 97 7.38 -9.84 4.58
N PHE A 98 6.15 -10.30 4.39
CA PHE A 98 5.81 -11.72 4.41
C PHE A 98 6.52 -12.51 3.30
N ALA A 99 6.55 -11.96 2.07
CA ALA A 99 7.28 -12.53 0.95
C ALA A 99 8.79 -12.63 1.23
N GLY A 100 9.39 -11.53 1.73
CA GLY A 100 10.81 -11.50 2.13
C GLY A 100 11.14 -12.54 3.21
N GLY A 101 10.26 -12.69 4.21
CA GLY A 101 10.40 -13.71 5.25
C GLY A 101 10.32 -15.14 4.70
N THR A 102 9.44 -15.38 3.73
CA THR A 102 9.32 -16.68 3.06
C THR A 102 10.58 -17.01 2.25
N ILE A 103 11.10 -16.04 1.50
CA ILE A 103 12.34 -16.17 0.73
C ILE A 103 13.52 -16.49 1.66
N ALA A 104 13.64 -15.75 2.76
CA ALA A 104 14.70 -15.98 3.75
C ALA A 104 14.56 -17.37 4.39
N SER A 105 13.34 -17.83 4.69
CA SER A 105 13.07 -19.17 5.24
C SER A 105 13.52 -20.28 4.29
N ILE A 106 13.25 -20.14 2.98
CA ILE A 106 13.73 -21.08 1.96
C ILE A 106 15.27 -21.10 1.95
N GLY A 107 15.90 -19.93 2.03
CA GLY A 107 17.35 -19.79 2.13
C GLY A 107 17.93 -20.55 3.33
N VAL A 108 17.35 -20.37 4.53
CA VAL A 108 17.75 -21.08 5.76
C VAL A 108 17.57 -22.59 5.61
N LYS A 109 16.45 -23.05 5.05
CA LYS A 109 16.20 -24.48 4.84
C LYS A 109 17.24 -25.11 3.91
N LEU A 110 17.61 -24.43 2.82
CA LEU A 110 18.65 -24.91 1.90
C LEU A 110 20.03 -25.00 2.56
N ILE A 111 20.37 -24.06 3.45
CA ILE A 111 21.64 -24.11 4.20
C ILE A 111 21.65 -25.29 5.18
N LYS A 112 20.51 -25.61 5.82
CA LYS A 112 20.39 -26.66 6.84
C LYS A 112 20.30 -28.08 6.27
N ILE A 113 19.78 -28.22 5.04
CA ILE A 113 19.61 -29.51 4.35
C ILE A 113 20.95 -30.07 3.83
N VAL A 114 21.97 -29.22 3.71
CA VAL A 114 23.27 -29.52 3.07
C VAL A 114 24.41 -29.65 4.07
#